data_AF-A0A9V1G8V6-F1
#
_entry.id   AF-A0A9V1G8V6-F1
#
_cell.length_a   1.000
_cell.length_b   1.000
_cell.length_c   1.000
_cell.angle_alpha   90.00
_cell.angle_beta   90.00
_cell.angle_gamma   90.00
#
_symmetry.space_group_name_H-M   'P 1'
#
loop_
_entity.id
_entity.type
_entity.pdbx_description
1 polymer ?
#
loop_
_entity_poly.entity_id
_entity_poly.type
_entity_poly.pdbx_seq_one_letter_code
_entity_poly.pdbx_strand_id
1 'polypeptide(L)'
;MNVGVAHSEVNPNTRVMNSRGMWLTYALGVGLLHIVLLSIPFFSVPVAWTLTNVIHNLGMYVFLHAVKGTPFETPDQGKARLLTHWEQLDYGVQFTSSRKFFTISPIILFIAASPGDETRTVLMTSLPGRQGRSLPPAITQRLTLLGKGRLY
;
A
#
# COMPACT_ATOMS: atom_id res chain seq x y z
N MET A 1 -12.15 -34.90 35.42
CA MET A 1 -12.23 -33.45 35.10
C MET A 1 -11.71 -33.27 33.68
N ASN A 2 -12.58 -32.92 32.73
CA ASN A 2 -12.16 -32.54 31.39
C ASN A 2 -11.75 -31.07 31.44
N VAL A 3 -10.48 -30.82 31.76
CA VAL A 3 -9.94 -29.45 31.73
C VAL A 3 -9.87 -29.03 30.27
N GLY A 4 -10.80 -28.19 29.85
CA GLY A 4 -10.76 -27.58 28.52
C GLY A 4 -9.47 -26.81 28.38
N VAL A 5 -8.49 -27.38 27.68
CA VAL A 5 -7.28 -26.66 27.29
C VAL A 5 -7.73 -25.60 26.31
N ALA A 6 -7.69 -24.33 26.74
CA ALA A 6 -7.78 -23.23 25.80
C ALA A 6 -6.61 -23.40 24.83
N HIS A 7 -6.89 -23.76 23.57
CA HIS A 7 -5.92 -23.75 22.50
C HIS A 7 -5.60 -22.29 22.15
N SER A 8 -4.88 -21.60 23.04
CA SER A 8 -4.30 -20.31 22.71
C SER A 8 -3.26 -20.52 21.63
N GLU A 9 -3.31 -19.69 20.60
CA GLU A 9 -2.36 -19.73 19.50
C GLU A 9 -0.92 -19.67 20.03
N VAL A 10 -0.11 -20.68 19.69
CA VAL A 10 1.27 -20.78 20.19
C VAL A 10 2.13 -19.64 19.66
N ASN A 11 1.87 -19.19 18.43
CA ASN A 11 2.51 -18.02 17.84
C ASN A 11 1.45 -16.97 17.44
N PRO A 12 1.29 -15.86 18.18
CA PRO A 12 0.24 -14.88 17.89
C PRO A 12 0.36 -14.21 16.50
N ASN A 13 1.55 -14.19 15.89
CA ASN A 13 1.77 -13.61 14.57
C ASN A 13 1.06 -14.38 13.44
N THR A 14 0.68 -15.65 13.66
CA THR A 14 -0.04 -16.45 12.66
C THR A 14 -1.45 -15.94 12.42
N ARG A 15 -2.10 -15.37 13.45
CA ARG A 15 -3.54 -15.03 13.42
C ARG A 15 -3.84 -13.56 13.70
N VAL A 16 -2.85 -12.76 14.11
CA VAL A 16 -3.03 -11.34 14.49
C VAL A 16 -3.85 -10.56 13.44
N MET A 17 -3.61 -10.83 12.15
CA MET A 17 -4.25 -10.13 11.05
C MET A 17 -5.65 -10.61 10.66
N ASN A 18 -6.13 -11.71 11.26
CA ASN A 18 -7.49 -12.20 11.04
C ASN A 18 -8.54 -11.38 11.80
N SER A 19 -8.10 -10.54 12.76
CA SER A 19 -9.02 -9.73 13.57
C SER A 19 -9.51 -8.48 12.82
N ARG A 20 -10.81 -8.18 12.93
CA ARG A 20 -11.40 -6.95 12.33
C ARG A 20 -10.78 -5.66 12.87
N GLY A 21 -10.30 -5.68 14.11
CA GLY A 21 -9.64 -4.53 14.75
C GLY A 21 -8.33 -4.14 14.07
N MET A 22 -7.53 -5.11 13.61
CA MET A 22 -6.29 -4.82 12.89
C MET A 22 -6.54 -4.13 11.54
N TRP A 23 -7.63 -4.49 10.86
CA TRP A 23 -8.02 -3.88 9.59
C TRP A 23 -8.40 -2.41 9.77
N LEU A 24 -9.20 -2.13 10.80
CA LEU A 24 -9.57 -0.76 11.16
C LEU A 24 -8.33 0.05 11.54
N THR A 25 -7.45 -0.51 12.38
CA THR A 25 -6.23 0.16 12.85
C THR A 25 -5.31 0.50 11.68
N TYR A 26 -5.16 -0.42 10.71
CA TYR A 26 -4.39 -0.16 9.50
C TYR A 26 -4.97 1.00 8.68
N ALA A 27 -6.28 0.99 8.41
CA ALA A 27 -6.92 2.03 7.61
C ALA A 27 -6.83 3.41 8.29
N LEU A 28 -7.05 3.44 9.61
CA LEU A 28 -6.88 4.65 10.42
C LEU A 28 -5.43 5.12 10.44
N GLY A 29 -4.46 4.20 10.53
CA GLY A 29 -3.04 4.53 10.52
C GLY A 29 -2.60 5.19 9.21
N VAL A 30 -2.99 4.62 8.06
CA VAL A 30 -2.69 5.21 6.75
C VAL A 30 -3.41 6.55 6.57
N GLY A 31 -4.69 6.64 6.97
CA GLY A 31 -5.45 7.89 6.91
C GLY A 31 -4.86 8.99 7.78
N LEU A 32 -4.47 8.66 9.02
CA LEU A 32 -3.84 9.59 9.94
C LEU A 32 -2.48 10.08 9.41
N LEU A 33 -1.64 9.17 8.91
CA LEU A 33 -0.38 9.53 8.25
C LEU A 33 -0.63 10.55 7.13
N HIS A 34 -1.62 10.30 6.29
CA HIS A 34 -1.95 11.20 5.18
C HIS A 34 -2.43 12.58 5.67
N ILE A 35 -3.29 12.62 6.68
CA ILE A 35 -3.78 13.88 7.28
C ILE A 35 -2.63 14.68 7.89
N VAL A 36 -1.70 14.01 8.59
CA VAL A 36 -0.51 14.65 9.16
C VAL A 36 0.35 15.26 8.05
N LEU A 37 0.57 14.54 6.94
CA LEU A 37 1.35 15.04 5.81
C LEU A 37 0.66 16.23 5.12
N LEU A 38 -0.68 16.20 4.97
CA LEU A 38 -1.46 17.32 4.42
C LEU A 38 -1.45 18.55 5.34
N SER A 39 -1.21 18.37 6.63
CA SER A 39 -1.15 19.48 7.60
C SER A 39 0.16 20.27 7.51
N ILE A 40 1.14 19.82 6.71
CA ILE A 40 2.42 20.50 6.52
C ILE A 40 2.29 21.56 5.41
N PRO A 41 2.51 22.86 5.71
CA PRO A 41 2.15 23.97 4.82
C PRO A 41 2.91 24.02 3.49
N PHE A 42 4.04 23.30 3.37
CA PHE A 42 4.86 23.28 2.15
C PHE A 42 4.63 22.02 1.30
N PHE A 43 3.78 21.08 1.73
CA PHE A 43 3.48 19.88 0.96
C PHE A 43 2.27 20.10 0.06
N SER A 44 2.47 19.89 -1.24
CA SER A 44 1.35 19.81 -2.18
C SER A 44 0.62 18.47 -2.03
N VAL A 45 -0.65 18.42 -2.45
CA VAL A 45 -1.45 17.19 -2.40
C VAL A 45 -0.75 16.00 -3.11
N PRO A 46 -0.15 16.14 -4.31
CA PRO A 46 0.61 15.06 -4.93
C PRO A 46 1.82 14.61 -4.11
N VAL A 47 2.53 15.55 -3.48
CA VAL A 47 3.68 15.23 -2.61
C VAL A 47 3.20 14.47 -1.37
N ALA A 48 2.10 14.89 -0.73
CA ALA A 48 1.54 14.20 0.42
C ALA A 48 1.16 12.74 0.09
N TRP A 49 0.53 12.49 -1.06
CA TRP A 49 0.24 11.13 -1.52
C TRP A 49 1.49 10.32 -1.81
N THR A 50 2.50 10.92 -2.44
CA THR A 50 3.78 10.26 -2.73
C THR A 50 4.49 9.86 -1.44
N LEU A 51 4.55 10.76 -0.46
CA LEU A 51 5.16 10.48 0.84
C LEU A 51 4.36 9.45 1.62
N THR A 52 3.02 9.51 1.58
CA THR A 52 2.17 8.47 2.18
C THR A 52 2.50 7.10 1.59
N ASN A 53 2.66 7.02 0.27
CA ASN A 53 3.04 5.80 -0.42
C ASN A 53 4.42 5.29 0.01
N VAL A 54 5.45 6.14 -0.01
CA VAL A 54 6.82 5.77 0.33
C VAL A 54 6.93 5.32 1.79
N ILE A 55 6.38 6.10 2.72
CA ILE A 55 6.42 5.81 4.16
C ILE A 55 5.67 4.51 4.45
N HIS A 56 4.49 4.33 3.84
CA HIS A 56 3.73 3.09 3.97
C HIS A 56 4.50 1.88 3.46
N ASN A 57 5.06 1.94 2.25
CA ASN A 57 5.81 0.83 1.65
C ASN A 57 7.04 0.48 2.49
N LEU A 58 7.79 1.48 2.94
CA LEU A 58 8.96 1.27 3.80
C LEU A 58 8.55 0.63 5.14
N GLY A 59 7.53 1.19 5.80
CA GLY A 59 7.04 0.67 7.07
C GLY A 59 6.52 -0.76 6.96
N MET A 60 5.73 -1.05 5.92
CA MET A 60 5.23 -2.40 5.66
C MET A 60 6.33 -3.38 5.29
N TYR A 61 7.34 -2.95 4.52
CA TYR A 61 8.50 -3.79 4.22
C TYR A 61 9.27 -4.15 5.49
N VAL A 62 9.57 -3.16 6.34
CA VAL A 62 10.27 -3.40 7.60
C VAL A 62 9.45 -4.34 8.49
N PHE A 63 8.16 -4.06 8.68
CA PHE A 63 7.28 -4.87 9.54
C PHE A 63 7.13 -6.31 9.04
N LEU A 64 6.91 -6.51 7.74
CA LEU A 64 6.65 -7.83 7.19
C LEU A 64 7.92 -8.64 6.92
N HIS A 65 8.99 -8.00 6.45
CA HIS A 65 10.16 -8.69 5.91
C HIS A 65 11.45 -8.47 6.69
N ALA A 66 11.55 -7.46 7.56
CA ALA A 66 12.75 -7.23 8.38
C ALA A 66 12.55 -7.68 9.84
N VAL A 67 11.37 -7.46 10.41
CA VAL A 67 11.05 -7.89 11.78
C VAL A 67 10.91 -9.41 11.85
N LYS A 68 11.66 -10.02 12.77
CA LYS A 68 11.71 -11.47 12.99
C LYS A 68 11.31 -11.83 14.42
N GLY A 69 10.89 -13.08 14.63
CA GLY A 69 10.50 -13.58 15.93
C GLY A 69 9.10 -13.18 16.35
N THR A 70 8.80 -13.36 17.63
CA THR A 70 7.55 -12.97 18.28
C THR A 70 7.82 -11.87 19.30
N PRO A 71 6.88 -10.93 19.51
CA PRO A 71 7.07 -9.84 20.47
C PRO A 71 7.21 -10.31 21.93
N PHE A 72 6.75 -11.53 22.24
CA PHE A 72 6.83 -12.16 23.56
C PHE A 72 7.37 -13.59 23.41
N GLU A 73 7.97 -14.13 24.47
CA GLU A 73 8.40 -15.53 24.51
C GLU A 73 7.20 -16.45 24.35
N THR A 74 7.20 -17.22 23.27
CA THR A 74 6.16 -18.20 22.95
C THR A 74 6.63 -19.61 23.32
N PRO A 75 5.72 -20.54 23.66
CA PRO A 75 6.06 -21.95 23.88
C PRO A 75 6.40 -22.69 22.57
N ASP A 76 6.80 -21.97 21.52
CA ASP A 76 7.10 -22.49 20.18
C ASP A 76 8.52 -23.09 20.06
N GLN A 77 9.26 -23.14 21.17
CA GLN A 77 10.64 -23.65 21.24
C GLN A 77 11.59 -22.93 20.27
N GLY A 78 11.32 -21.66 19.97
CA GLY A 78 12.16 -20.83 19.09
C GLY A 78 11.96 -21.07 17.60
N LYS A 79 10.93 -21.82 17.18
CA LYS A 79 10.59 -22.04 15.76
C LYS A 79 10.39 -20.74 14.98
N ALA A 80 9.82 -19.72 15.60
CA ALA A 80 9.56 -18.43 14.97
C ALA A 80 10.76 -17.46 15.01
N ARG A 81 11.82 -17.77 15.77
CA ARG A 81 12.92 -16.83 16.07
C ARG A 81 13.61 -16.26 14.83
N LEU A 82 13.74 -17.06 13.78
CA LEU A 82 14.41 -16.66 12.53
C LEU A 82 13.43 -16.28 11.42
N LEU A 83 12.13 -16.51 11.63
CA LEU A 83 11.09 -16.25 10.65
C LEU A 83 10.67 -14.79 10.73
N THR A 84 10.52 -14.17 9.57
CA THR A 84 9.92 -12.84 9.40
C THR A 84 8.42 -12.88 9.69
N HIS A 85 7.83 -11.72 9.98
CA HIS A 85 6.39 -11.65 10.21
C HIS A 85 5.58 -12.14 8.99
N TRP A 86 6.08 -11.91 7.77
CA TRP A 86 5.51 -12.44 6.53
C TRP A 86 5.53 -13.95 6.45
N GLU A 87 6.61 -14.61 6.87
CA GLU A 87 6.73 -16.06 6.85
C GLU A 87 5.83 -16.71 7.90
N GLN A 88 5.65 -16.05 9.05
CA GLN A 88 4.79 -16.52 10.12
C GLN A 88 3.29 -16.32 9.83
N LEU A 89 2.92 -15.30 9.03
CA LEU A 89 1.53 -14.93 8.76
C LEU A 89 0.72 -16.11 8.19
N ASP A 90 -0.46 -16.35 8.76
CA ASP A 90 -1.36 -17.45 8.40
C ASP A 90 -0.62 -18.81 8.26
N TYR A 91 0.33 -19.08 9.16
CA TYR A 91 1.14 -20.31 9.17
C TYR A 91 1.95 -20.56 7.89
N GLY A 92 2.28 -19.51 7.14
CA GLY A 92 2.97 -19.66 5.86
C GLY A 92 2.05 -20.00 4.68
N VAL A 93 0.74 -20.19 4.90
CA VAL A 93 -0.22 -20.54 3.85
C VAL A 93 -0.34 -19.37 2.86
N GLN A 94 -0.12 -19.66 1.58
CA GLN A 94 -0.19 -18.65 0.52
C GLN A 94 -1.64 -18.31 0.16
N PHE A 95 -1.85 -17.14 -0.46
CA PHE A 95 -3.14 -16.71 -1.01
C PHE A 95 -4.32 -16.59 -0.01
N THR A 96 -4.03 -16.49 1.28
CA THR A 96 -5.01 -16.13 2.30
C THR A 96 -5.48 -14.68 2.14
N SER A 97 -6.61 -14.35 2.75
CA SER A 97 -7.17 -12.99 2.69
C SER A 97 -6.19 -11.94 3.22
N SER A 98 -5.48 -12.23 4.32
CA SER A 98 -4.49 -11.32 4.92
C SER A 98 -3.27 -11.13 4.02
N ARG A 99 -2.75 -12.20 3.39
CA ARG A 99 -1.64 -12.09 2.43
C ARG A 99 -2.04 -11.28 1.20
N LYS A 100 -3.21 -11.57 0.63
CA LYS A 100 -3.76 -10.80 -0.50
C LYS A 100 -3.90 -9.32 -0.13
N PHE A 101 -4.40 -9.02 1.06
CA PHE A 101 -4.53 -7.66 1.54
C PHE A 101 -3.20 -6.91 1.56
N PHE A 102 -2.14 -7.48 2.13
CA PHE A 102 -0.83 -6.83 2.19
C PHE A 102 -0.13 -6.73 0.84
N THR A 103 -0.41 -7.64 -0.09
CA THR A 103 0.09 -7.53 -1.47
C THR A 103 -0.68 -6.48 -2.26
N ILE A 104 -1.99 -6.35 -2.07
CA ILE A 104 -2.84 -5.42 -2.83
C ILE A 104 -2.75 -3.99 -2.30
N SER A 105 -2.58 -3.80 -1.00
CA SER A 105 -2.63 -2.46 -0.40
C SER A 105 -1.57 -1.49 -0.93
N PRO A 106 -0.30 -1.88 -1.12
CA PRO A 106 0.70 -1.05 -1.79
C PRO A 106 0.29 -0.64 -3.21
N ILE A 107 -0.37 -1.54 -3.96
CA ILE A 107 -0.83 -1.28 -5.32
C ILE A 107 -1.92 -0.21 -5.33
N ILE A 108 -2.92 -0.33 -4.44
CA ILE A 108 -3.98 0.68 -4.30
C ILE A 108 -3.39 2.04 -3.92
N LEU A 109 -2.46 2.04 -2.96
CA LEU A 109 -1.83 3.28 -2.51
C LEU A 109 -0.94 3.90 -3.60
N PHE A 110 -0.34 3.08 -4.46
CA PHE A 110 0.45 3.55 -5.61
C PHE A 110 -0.43 4.20 -6.67
N ILE A 111 -1.58 3.58 -6.95
CA ILE A 111 -2.59 4.17 -7.85
C ILE A 111 -3.10 5.51 -7.27
N ALA A 112 -3.33 5.58 -5.95
CA ALA A 112 -3.76 6.83 -5.30
C ALA A 112 -2.70 7.94 -5.37
N ALA A 113 -1.41 7.57 -5.33
CA ALA A 113 -0.30 8.51 -5.49
C ALA A 113 -0.01 8.88 -6.96
N SER A 114 -0.55 8.12 -7.91
CA SER A 114 -0.34 8.37 -9.32
C SER A 114 -1.22 9.53 -9.79
N PRO A 115 -0.67 10.53 -10.52
CA PRO A 115 -1.49 11.58 -11.10
C PRO A 115 -2.56 10.99 -12.02
N GLY A 116 -3.83 11.23 -11.71
CA GLY A 116 -4.98 10.69 -12.46
C GLY A 116 -5.05 11.17 -13.92
N ASP A 117 -4.22 12.13 -14.29
CA ASP A 117 -4.19 12.76 -15.60
C ASP A 117 -3.33 11.96 -16.58
N GLU A 118 -2.25 11.32 -16.11
CA GLU A 118 -1.29 10.63 -16.97
C GLU A 118 -1.80 9.24 -17.35
N THR A 119 -2.42 8.51 -16.43
CA THR A 119 -3.06 7.21 -16.72
C THR A 119 -4.26 7.35 -17.67
N ARG A 120 -5.07 8.40 -17.52
CA ARG A 120 -6.17 8.71 -18.46
C ARG A 120 -5.65 9.16 -19.81
N THR A 121 -4.59 9.96 -19.84
CA THR A 121 -3.96 10.39 -21.11
C THR A 121 -3.37 9.21 -21.84
N VAL A 122 -2.61 8.34 -21.16
CA VAL A 122 -2.03 7.13 -21.75
C VAL A 122 -3.11 6.19 -22.27
N LEU A 123 -4.16 5.88 -21.49
CA LEU A 123 -5.30 5.08 -21.94
C LEU A 123 -6.09 5.70 -23.09
N MET A 124 -6.25 7.03 -23.11
CA MET A 124 -6.92 7.73 -24.23
C MET A 124 -6.04 7.78 -25.49
N THR A 125 -4.71 7.83 -25.34
CA THR A 125 -3.75 7.83 -26.47
C THR A 125 -3.41 6.43 -26.99
N SER A 126 -3.59 5.38 -26.19
CA SER A 126 -3.31 3.99 -26.56
C SER A 126 -4.51 3.25 -27.15
N LEU A 127 -5.70 3.87 -27.20
CA LEU A 127 -6.88 3.30 -27.86
C LEU A 127 -6.81 3.55 -29.37
N PRO A 128 -6.65 2.50 -30.20
CA PRO A 128 -6.74 2.64 -31.64
C PRO A 128 -8.22 2.84 -32.01
N GLY A 129 -8.64 4.10 -32.14
CA GLY A 129 -10.03 4.37 -32.53
C GLY A 129 -10.55 5.80 -32.36
N ARG A 130 -9.75 6.78 -31.94
CA ARG A 130 -10.22 8.17 -31.78
C ARG A 130 -9.36 9.23 -32.47
N GLN A 131 -8.94 8.97 -33.71
CA GLN A 131 -8.34 10.01 -34.58
C GLN A 131 -9.33 11.10 -35.06
N GLY A 132 -10.61 11.05 -34.68
CA GLY A 132 -11.66 11.89 -35.28
C GLY A 132 -12.35 12.91 -34.38
N ARG A 133 -11.87 13.19 -33.15
CA ARG A 133 -12.45 14.26 -32.32
C ARG A 133 -11.47 15.41 -32.19
N SER A 134 -11.89 16.58 -32.66
CA SER A 134 -11.18 17.84 -32.46
C SER A 134 -10.83 17.99 -30.98
N LEU A 135 -9.53 18.19 -30.73
CA LEU A 135 -9.02 18.40 -29.38
C LEU A 135 -9.68 19.67 -28.79
N PRO A 136 -10.07 19.66 -27.50
CA PRO A 136 -10.58 20.85 -26.86
C PRO A 136 -9.57 22.00 -26.97
N PRO A 137 -10.01 23.26 -27.14
CA PRO A 137 -9.13 24.41 -27.40
C PRO A 137 -7.97 24.57 -26.41
N ALA A 138 -8.18 24.16 -25.16
CA ALA A 138 -7.17 24.19 -24.10
C ALA A 138 -5.96 23.27 -24.37
N ILE A 139 -6.17 22.12 -25.04
CA ILE A 139 -5.10 21.18 -25.39
C ILE A 139 -4.34 21.68 -26.63
N THR A 140 -5.05 22.27 -27.59
CA THR A 140 -4.45 22.89 -28.78
C THR A 140 -3.48 24.02 -28.40
N GLN A 141 -3.84 24.86 -27.42
CA GLN A 141 -2.94 25.90 -26.92
C GLN A 141 -1.70 25.34 -26.20
N ARG A 142 -1.85 24.30 -25.37
CA ARG A 142 -0.70 23.68 -24.67
C ARG A 142 0.30 23.03 -25.61
N LEU A 143 -0.17 22.35 -26.66
CA LEU A 143 0.70 21.74 -27.66
C LEU A 143 1.40 22.78 -28.54
N THR A 144 0.75 23.90 -28.86
CA THR A 144 1.36 25.01 -29.60
C THR A 144 2.49 25.67 -28.79
N LEU A 145 2.31 25.82 -27.48
CA LEU A 145 3.34 26.36 -26.58
C LEU A 145 4.52 25.39 -26.41
N LEU A 146 4.26 24.09 -26.30
CA LEU A 146 5.30 23.05 -26.23
C LEU A 146 6.10 22.92 -27.53
N GLY A 147 5.49 23.16 -28.70
CA GLY A 147 6.18 23.15 -30.00
C GLY A 147 7.06 24.38 -30.24
N LYS A 148 6.66 25.55 -29.73
CA LYS A 148 7.44 26.81 -29.88
C LYS A 148 8.61 26.94 -28.91
N GLY A 149 8.59 26.24 -27.77
CA GLY A 149 9.68 26.26 -26.78
C GLY A 149 10.89 25.39 -27.13
N ARG A 150 10.89 24.70 -28.29
CA ARG A 150 11.98 23.81 -28.74
C ARG A 150 12.78 24.37 -29.92
N LEU A 151 12.50 25.60 -30.33
CA LEU A 151 13.17 26.31 -31.43
C LEU A 151 13.68 27.69 -30.98
N TYR A 152 14.30 27.76 -29.80
CA TYR A 152 15.22 28.84 -29.39
C TYR A 152 16.26 28.25 -28.43
#